data_AF-A0A6J1NGK4-F1
#
_entry.id   AF-A0A6J1NGK4-F1
#
_cell.length_a   1.000
_cell.length_b   1.000
_cell.length_c   1.000
_cell.angle_alpha   90.00
_cell.angle_beta   90.00
_cell.angle_gamma   90.00
#
_symmetry.space_group_name_H-M   'P 1'
#
loop_
_entity.id
_entity.type
_entity.pdbx_description
1 polymer ?
#
loop_
_entity_poly.entity_id
_entity_poly.type
_entity_poly.pdbx_seq_one_letter_code
_entity_poly.pdbx_strand_id
1 'polypeptide(L)'
;MGKDDKEDSGFGFKDRAKAEETLRLLEQHEPNYRRLTVRGLLGRAKRVLGMTKAEDKIKNIKEAMEVFENWLAELDKNKEKKPEKKEKVRKSEEKETKKKDDEDSDSDVEMEEKPKEKKELPADTVPGLGFKDKDAADNTLKELEGRDPDYQKLAVKGLIGRAKRVLTCTRDETKLSNIKEAISIFDKFLDDFDTMHLSKQNNPYISLPIVRTCETMADDITDQQKSFIAAYTSVRGEYKRLRTVHETQGGKTWDVVRNAALKELKEKHADAKLFNDKDEPTAEHLEMLLWAYSPEAARVKKLIPETKASEDVNDRKRRSSGHDSDDTPSKKKKE
;
A
#
# COMPACT_ATOMS: atom_id res chain seq x y z
N MET A 1 -20.65 -14.19 12.03
CA MET A 1 -20.56 -14.63 10.62
C MET A 1 -21.56 -13.81 9.82
N GLY A 2 -21.14 -12.72 9.18
CA GLY A 2 -21.96 -12.00 8.21
C GLY A 2 -21.54 -12.44 6.82
N LYS A 3 -22.34 -13.32 6.21
CA LYS A 3 -22.32 -13.47 4.76
C LYS A 3 -22.97 -12.19 4.24
N ASP A 4 -22.15 -11.23 3.84
CA ASP A 4 -22.65 -10.19 2.95
C ASP A 4 -23.13 -10.89 1.68
N ASP A 5 -24.43 -10.83 1.46
CA ASP A 5 -25.08 -11.18 0.21
C ASP A 5 -24.43 -10.34 -0.89
N LYS A 6 -23.41 -10.90 -1.53
CA LYS A 6 -22.97 -10.46 -2.85
C LYS A 6 -24.21 -10.58 -3.71
N GLU A 7 -24.72 -9.43 -4.15
CA GLU A 7 -25.58 -9.33 -5.32
C GLU A 7 -24.96 -10.24 -6.38
N ASP A 8 -25.60 -11.38 -6.58
CA ASP A 8 -25.12 -12.42 -7.47
C ASP A 8 -25.35 -11.85 -8.87
N SER A 9 -24.34 -11.16 -9.40
CA SER A 9 -24.41 -10.36 -10.62
C SER A 9 -24.84 -11.14 -11.88
N GLY A 10 -25.22 -12.42 -11.74
CA GLY A 10 -25.71 -13.31 -12.79
C GLY A 10 -24.62 -13.77 -13.76
N PHE A 11 -23.53 -13.01 -13.86
CA PHE A 11 -22.42 -13.22 -14.78
C PHE A 11 -21.50 -14.37 -14.35
N GLY A 12 -21.27 -15.33 -15.25
CA GLY A 12 -20.49 -16.53 -14.97
C GLY A 12 -19.82 -17.13 -16.21
N PHE A 13 -18.98 -18.13 -15.99
CA PHE A 13 -18.21 -18.83 -17.03
C PHE A 13 -18.07 -20.33 -16.74
N LYS A 14 -19.05 -20.90 -16.03
CA LYS A 14 -19.02 -22.30 -15.58
C LYS A 14 -18.96 -23.28 -16.75
N ASP A 15 -19.71 -22.98 -17.80
CA ASP A 15 -19.83 -23.72 -19.04
C ASP A 15 -20.21 -22.77 -20.18
N ARG A 16 -20.26 -23.30 -21.41
CA ARG A 16 -20.62 -22.56 -22.60
C ARG A 16 -21.98 -21.86 -22.48
N ALA A 17 -23.00 -22.56 -21.97
CA ALA A 17 -24.34 -22.01 -21.81
C ALA A 17 -24.36 -20.80 -20.87
N LYS A 18 -23.62 -20.86 -19.76
CA LYS A 18 -23.52 -19.75 -18.82
C LYS A 18 -22.73 -18.57 -19.40
N ALA A 19 -21.74 -18.82 -20.26
CA ALA A 19 -21.03 -17.76 -20.97
C ALA A 19 -21.94 -17.02 -21.96
N GLU A 20 -22.77 -17.75 -22.71
CA GLU A 20 -23.76 -17.18 -23.64
C GLU A 20 -24.85 -16.40 -22.88
N GLU A 21 -25.35 -16.93 -21.77
CA GLU A 21 -26.30 -16.22 -20.89
C GLU A 21 -25.69 -14.92 -20.34
N THR A 22 -24.41 -14.97 -19.95
CA THR A 22 -23.66 -13.80 -19.46
C THR A 22 -23.52 -12.72 -20.53
N LEU A 23 -23.23 -13.09 -21.78
CA LEU A 23 -23.19 -12.15 -22.89
C LEU A 23 -24.57 -11.51 -23.14
N ARG A 24 -25.65 -12.30 -23.09
CA ARG A 24 -27.02 -11.81 -23.24
C ARG A 24 -27.42 -10.84 -22.12
N LEU A 25 -27.05 -11.11 -20.87
CA LEU A 25 -27.28 -10.19 -19.77
C LEU A 25 -26.48 -8.90 -19.94
N LEU A 26 -25.24 -9.00 -20.46
CA LEU A 26 -24.41 -7.85 -20.72
C LEU A 26 -24.94 -6.96 -21.86
N GLU A 27 -25.79 -7.44 -22.75
CA GLU A 27 -26.40 -6.64 -23.83
C GLU A 27 -27.23 -5.45 -23.33
N GLN A 28 -27.66 -5.44 -22.07
CA GLN A 28 -28.41 -4.33 -21.48
C GLN A 28 -27.50 -3.17 -21.02
N HIS A 29 -26.18 -3.38 -20.94
CA HIS A 29 -25.24 -2.41 -20.39
C HIS A 29 -24.49 -1.61 -21.47
N GLU A 30 -23.75 -0.57 -21.09
CA GLU A 30 -22.93 0.22 -22.04
C GLU A 30 -21.81 -0.63 -22.69
N PRO A 31 -21.48 -0.48 -23.99
CA PRO A 31 -20.42 -1.24 -24.67
C PRO A 31 -19.07 -1.32 -23.95
N ASN A 32 -18.63 -0.24 -23.31
CA ASN A 32 -17.37 -0.22 -22.54
C ASN A 32 -17.43 -1.12 -21.31
N TYR A 33 -18.57 -1.08 -20.58
CA TYR A 33 -18.82 -1.94 -19.43
C TYR A 33 -18.86 -3.43 -19.83
N ARG A 34 -19.51 -3.76 -20.96
CA ARG A 34 -19.52 -5.13 -21.49
C ARG A 34 -18.11 -5.63 -21.75
N ARG A 35 -17.31 -4.84 -22.47
CA ARG A 35 -15.93 -5.20 -22.83
C ARG A 35 -15.05 -5.43 -21.60
N LEU A 36 -15.14 -4.54 -20.61
CA LEU A 36 -14.37 -4.64 -19.38
C LEU A 36 -14.79 -5.88 -18.57
N THR A 37 -16.09 -6.15 -18.48
CA THR A 37 -16.64 -7.29 -17.74
C THR A 37 -16.24 -8.61 -18.37
N VAL A 38 -16.34 -8.75 -19.70
CA VAL A 38 -15.91 -9.95 -20.43
C VAL A 38 -14.40 -10.18 -20.29
N ARG A 39 -13.57 -9.13 -20.41
CA ARG A 39 -12.11 -9.26 -20.16
C ARG A 39 -11.81 -9.70 -18.72
N GLY A 40 -12.54 -9.16 -17.74
CA GLY A 40 -12.41 -9.56 -16.33
C GLY A 40 -12.80 -11.03 -16.10
N LEU A 41 -13.90 -11.48 -16.71
CA LEU A 41 -14.35 -12.88 -16.66
C LEU A 41 -13.34 -13.82 -17.30
N LEU A 42 -12.80 -13.45 -18.46
CA LEU A 42 -11.79 -14.22 -19.20
C LEU A 42 -10.48 -14.35 -18.40
N GLY A 43 -10.04 -13.27 -17.72
CA GLY A 43 -8.91 -13.33 -16.80
C GLY A 43 -9.15 -14.25 -15.59
N ARG A 44 -10.37 -14.24 -15.03
CA ARG A 44 -10.75 -15.18 -13.96
C ARG A 44 -10.80 -16.63 -14.46
N ALA A 45 -11.37 -16.87 -15.64
CA ALA A 45 -11.45 -18.18 -16.27
C ALA A 45 -10.06 -18.79 -16.51
N LYS A 46 -9.11 -18.01 -17.05
CA LYS A 46 -7.70 -18.44 -17.21
C LYS A 46 -7.06 -18.85 -15.88
N ARG A 47 -7.34 -18.11 -14.80
CA ARG A 47 -6.83 -18.44 -13.45
C ARG A 47 -7.45 -19.74 -12.91
N VAL A 48 -8.77 -19.92 -13.05
CA VAL A 48 -9.48 -21.12 -12.61
C VAL A 48 -9.06 -22.35 -13.42
N LEU A 49 -8.84 -22.19 -14.73
CA LEU A 49 -8.33 -23.24 -15.61
C LEU A 49 -6.97 -23.77 -15.13
N GLY A 50 -6.06 -22.89 -14.71
CA GLY A 50 -4.75 -23.28 -14.18
C GLY A 50 -4.80 -24.02 -12.84
N MET A 51 -5.91 -23.92 -12.10
CA MET A 51 -6.11 -24.57 -10.79
C MET A 51 -6.97 -25.84 -10.88
N THR A 52 -7.73 -26.03 -11.95
CA THR A 52 -8.69 -27.13 -12.09
C THR A 52 -8.00 -28.39 -12.58
N LYS A 53 -8.23 -29.51 -11.89
CA LYS A 53 -7.66 -30.83 -12.23
C LYS A 53 -8.64 -31.80 -12.91
N ALA A 54 -9.94 -31.51 -12.85
CA ALA A 54 -10.97 -32.36 -13.44
C ALA A 54 -11.13 -32.05 -14.93
N GLU A 55 -10.95 -33.06 -15.79
CA GLU A 55 -10.91 -32.92 -17.25
C GLU A 55 -12.22 -32.36 -17.83
N ASP A 56 -13.37 -32.84 -17.34
CA ASP A 56 -14.69 -32.34 -17.79
C ASP A 56 -14.88 -30.85 -17.51
N LYS A 57 -14.41 -30.39 -16.34
CA LYS A 57 -14.48 -28.97 -15.96
C LYS A 57 -13.51 -28.12 -16.77
N ILE A 58 -12.33 -28.65 -17.09
CA ILE A 58 -11.35 -28.00 -17.98
C ILE A 58 -11.99 -27.78 -19.36
N LYS A 59 -12.67 -28.79 -19.90
CA LYS A 59 -13.37 -28.70 -21.18
C LYS A 59 -14.46 -27.62 -21.15
N ASN A 60 -15.34 -27.64 -20.14
CA ASN A 60 -16.40 -26.66 -19.98
C ASN A 60 -15.88 -25.21 -19.86
N ILE A 61 -14.77 -25.00 -19.12
CA ILE A 61 -14.16 -23.67 -18.97
C ILE A 61 -13.52 -23.21 -20.28
N LYS A 62 -12.87 -24.11 -21.02
CA LYS A 62 -12.29 -23.77 -22.34
C LYS A 62 -13.37 -23.37 -23.34
N GLU A 63 -14.47 -24.11 -23.40
CA GLU A 63 -15.62 -23.78 -24.24
C GLU A 63 -16.25 -22.44 -23.86
N ALA A 64 -16.38 -22.15 -22.55
CA ALA A 64 -16.83 -20.85 -22.06
C ALA A 64 -15.88 -19.70 -22.43
N MET A 65 -14.56 -19.94 -22.39
CA MET A 65 -13.56 -18.95 -22.79
C MET A 65 -13.61 -18.65 -24.29
N GLU A 66 -13.80 -19.67 -25.13
CA GLU A 66 -13.91 -19.53 -26.57
C GLU A 66 -15.09 -18.62 -26.96
N VAL A 67 -16.24 -18.74 -26.28
CA VAL A 67 -17.39 -17.85 -26.47
C VAL A 67 -17.02 -16.39 -26.23
N PHE A 68 -16.30 -16.08 -25.16
CA PHE A 68 -15.87 -14.71 -24.86
C PHE A 68 -14.79 -14.19 -25.81
N GLU A 69 -13.85 -15.03 -26.22
CA GLU A 69 -12.79 -14.68 -27.18
C GLU A 69 -13.37 -14.39 -28.56
N ASN A 70 -14.32 -15.22 -29.03
CA ASN A 70 -15.04 -15.01 -30.29
C ASN A 70 -15.87 -13.73 -30.25
N TRP A 71 -16.61 -13.47 -29.17
CA TRP A 71 -17.39 -12.23 -29.02
C TRP A 71 -16.50 -10.97 -29.02
N LEU A 72 -15.35 -10.99 -28.35
CA LEU A 72 -14.39 -9.88 -28.40
C LEU A 72 -13.80 -9.69 -29.80
N ALA A 73 -13.48 -10.78 -30.49
CA ALA A 73 -12.96 -10.74 -31.85
C ALA A 73 -14.00 -10.21 -32.87
N GLU A 74 -15.28 -10.55 -32.71
CA GLU A 74 -16.37 -10.01 -33.51
C GLU A 74 -16.56 -8.50 -33.28
N LEU A 75 -16.48 -8.05 -32.03
CA LEU A 75 -16.54 -6.62 -31.72
C LEU A 75 -15.38 -5.83 -32.34
N ASP A 76 -14.16 -6.39 -32.32
CA ASP A 76 -12.99 -5.74 -32.90
C ASP A 76 -13.09 -5.75 -34.45
N LYS A 77 -13.59 -6.82 -35.08
CA LYS A 77 -13.89 -6.87 -36.53
C LYS A 77 -14.99 -5.90 -36.97
N ASN A 78 -16.01 -5.69 -36.15
CA ASN A 78 -17.10 -4.75 -36.46
C ASN A 78 -16.65 -3.27 -36.34
N LYS A 79 -15.52 -3.03 -35.67
CA LYS A 79 -14.88 -1.71 -35.62
C LYS A 79 -14.19 -1.34 -36.93
N GLU A 80 -13.73 -2.33 -37.70
CA GLU A 80 -13.03 -2.14 -38.99
C GLU A 80 -13.98 -1.93 -40.19
N LYS A 81 -15.28 -2.24 -40.05
CA LYS A 81 -16.27 -2.14 -41.16
C LYS A 81 -17.12 -0.86 -41.17
N LYS A 82 -16.86 0.11 -40.30
CA LYS A 82 -17.62 1.37 -40.26
C LYS A 82 -17.00 2.38 -41.26
N PRO A 83 -17.77 2.98 -42.20
CA PRO A 83 -17.21 3.98 -43.11
C PRO A 83 -16.79 5.22 -42.31
N GLU A 84 -15.55 5.65 -42.54
CA GLU A 84 -14.96 6.85 -41.96
C GLU A 84 -15.80 8.09 -42.32
N LYS A 85 -16.38 8.75 -41.32
CA LYS A 85 -16.59 10.20 -41.38
C LYS A 85 -15.44 10.83 -40.59
N LYS A 86 -14.52 11.43 -41.33
CA LYS A 86 -13.31 12.15 -40.87
C LYS A 86 -13.62 13.21 -39.81
N GLU A 87 -12.84 13.19 -38.74
CA GLU A 87 -12.09 14.29 -38.08
C GLU A 87 -11.69 13.80 -36.67
N LYS A 88 -10.47 13.86 -36.15
CA LYS A 88 -9.20 14.47 -36.56
C LYS A 88 -8.08 13.74 -35.79
N VAL A 89 -7.20 13.12 -36.56
CA VAL A 89 -5.75 12.92 -36.41
C VAL A 89 -5.12 13.19 -35.02
N ARG A 90 -4.45 12.16 -34.46
CA ARG A 90 -2.98 12.13 -34.29
C ARG A 90 -2.47 10.69 -34.39
N LYS A 91 -2.07 10.29 -35.59
CA LYS A 91 -1.24 9.10 -35.82
C LYS A 91 0.22 9.56 -35.88
N SER A 92 0.95 9.21 -34.83
CA SER A 92 2.38 8.93 -34.89
C SER A 92 2.57 7.60 -35.62
N GLU A 93 3.37 7.60 -36.67
CA GLU A 93 4.16 6.51 -37.26
C GLU A 93 4.76 7.15 -38.53
N GLU A 94 6.02 6.96 -38.87
CA GLU A 94 6.53 5.65 -39.20
C GLU A 94 8.05 5.59 -39.23
N LYS A 95 8.51 4.35 -39.20
CA LYS A 95 9.84 3.81 -39.03
C LYS A 95 10.57 3.72 -40.38
N GLU A 96 11.90 3.88 -40.36
CA GLU A 96 12.92 3.16 -41.18
C GLU A 96 12.73 3.11 -42.73
N THR A 97 13.63 3.57 -43.61
CA THR A 97 15.10 3.48 -43.63
C THR A 97 15.66 4.26 -44.85
N LYS A 98 16.90 4.80 -44.71
CA LYS A 98 18.13 4.56 -45.51
C LYS A 98 18.87 5.85 -45.99
N LYS A 99 20.08 6.06 -45.42
CA LYS A 99 21.37 6.62 -45.94
C LYS A 99 21.31 7.69 -47.06
N LYS A 100 22.03 8.82 -47.04
CA LYS A 100 23.41 9.10 -46.54
C LYS A 100 23.71 10.62 -46.66
N ASP A 101 24.61 11.08 -45.79
CA ASP A 101 25.61 12.18 -45.91
C ASP A 101 25.19 13.67 -46.06
N ASP A 102 25.66 14.42 -45.04
CA ASP A 102 26.27 15.77 -45.01
C ASP A 102 25.49 17.09 -44.86
N GLU A 103 26.06 17.88 -43.94
CA GLU A 103 26.09 19.33 -43.72
C GLU A 103 24.99 20.06 -42.92
N ASP A 104 25.45 20.52 -41.74
CA ASP A 104 25.18 21.78 -41.02
C ASP A 104 23.99 22.65 -41.47
N SER A 105 23.08 22.95 -40.54
CA SER A 105 22.72 24.34 -40.26
C SER A 105 21.94 24.47 -38.96
N ASP A 106 22.58 25.17 -38.05
CA ASP A 106 22.09 25.95 -36.91
C ASP A 106 20.69 26.57 -37.10
N SER A 107 19.83 26.42 -36.10
CA SER A 107 18.77 27.38 -35.77
C SER A 107 18.20 27.12 -34.36
N ASP A 108 18.82 27.78 -33.39
CA ASP A 108 18.20 28.57 -32.31
C ASP A 108 16.67 28.48 -32.16
N VAL A 109 16.21 27.71 -31.16
CA VAL A 109 14.86 27.82 -30.60
C VAL A 109 14.97 27.65 -29.08
N GLU A 110 14.79 28.75 -28.36
CA GLU A 110 14.66 28.83 -26.90
C GLU A 110 13.69 27.77 -26.37
N MET A 111 14.22 26.78 -25.66
CA MET A 111 13.43 25.82 -24.89
C MET A 111 12.87 26.51 -23.65
N GLU A 112 11.56 26.73 -23.63
CA GLU A 112 10.80 26.99 -22.43
C GLU A 112 11.13 25.96 -21.32
N GLU A 113 11.31 26.49 -20.11
CA GLU A 113 11.72 25.76 -18.92
C GLU A 113 10.88 24.51 -18.65
N LYS A 114 11.56 23.37 -18.51
CA LYS A 114 10.99 22.13 -17.97
C LYS A 114 10.32 22.38 -16.61
N PRO A 115 9.11 21.82 -16.36
CA PRO A 115 8.50 21.84 -15.04
C PRO A 115 9.44 21.18 -14.02
N LYS A 116 9.74 21.91 -12.94
CA LYS A 116 10.56 21.46 -11.79
C LYS A 116 10.21 20.02 -11.41
N GLU A 117 11.22 19.16 -11.44
CA GLU A 117 11.16 17.78 -10.97
C GLU A 117 10.54 17.72 -9.57
N LYS A 118 9.36 17.09 -9.46
CA LYS A 118 8.87 16.65 -8.16
C LYS A 118 9.83 15.57 -7.67
N LYS A 119 10.74 15.91 -6.75
CA LYS A 119 11.60 14.93 -6.06
C LYS A 119 10.73 13.76 -5.61
N GLU A 120 10.90 12.60 -6.24
CA GLU A 120 10.16 11.39 -5.86
C GLU A 120 10.55 11.04 -4.43
N LEU A 121 9.54 10.84 -3.60
CA LEU A 121 9.75 10.55 -2.19
C LEU A 121 10.16 9.08 -2.04
N PRO A 122 10.98 8.74 -1.03
CA PRO A 122 11.47 7.37 -0.84
C PRO A 122 10.35 6.33 -0.74
N ALA A 123 10.67 5.08 -1.08
CA ALA A 123 9.71 3.98 -0.99
C ALA A 123 9.22 3.78 0.47
N ASP A 124 7.98 3.35 0.62
CA ASP A 124 7.32 3.16 1.92
C ASP A 124 7.51 1.74 2.50
N THR A 125 8.15 0.86 1.72
CA THR A 125 8.37 -0.54 2.03
C THR A 125 9.87 -0.85 2.05
N VAL A 126 10.25 -1.72 2.98
CA VAL A 126 11.63 -2.17 3.13
C VAL A 126 12.00 -3.04 1.92
N PRO A 127 13.10 -2.72 1.21
CA PRO A 127 13.59 -3.55 0.12
C PRO A 127 14.20 -4.86 0.65
N GLY A 128 14.32 -5.88 -0.21
CA GLY A 128 15.10 -7.09 0.12
C GLY A 128 14.39 -8.17 0.94
N LEU A 129 13.12 -7.97 1.34
CA LEU A 129 12.36 -9.00 2.06
C LEU A 129 12.04 -10.21 1.17
N GLY A 130 12.28 -11.43 1.67
CA GLY A 130 12.20 -12.68 0.90
C GLY A 130 11.58 -13.86 1.68
N PHE A 131 11.21 -14.92 0.96
CA PHE A 131 10.64 -16.15 1.54
C PHE A 131 11.02 -17.41 0.74
N LYS A 132 12.08 -17.32 -0.07
CA LYS A 132 12.45 -18.37 -1.04
C LYS A 132 12.90 -19.66 -0.35
N ASP A 133 13.63 -19.51 0.74
CA ASP A 133 14.24 -20.56 1.53
C ASP A 133 14.36 -20.11 2.99
N LYS A 134 14.83 -21.03 3.83
CA LYS A 134 15.06 -20.82 5.25
C LYS A 134 15.95 -19.61 5.51
N ASP A 135 17.08 -19.53 4.82
CA ASP A 135 18.06 -18.45 5.00
C ASP A 135 17.49 -17.08 4.59
N ALA A 136 16.70 -17.00 3.51
CA ALA A 136 16.01 -15.76 3.14
C ALA A 136 14.94 -15.37 4.17
N ALA A 137 14.25 -16.33 4.78
CA ALA A 137 13.29 -16.05 5.84
C ALA A 137 13.98 -15.52 7.10
N ASP A 138 15.10 -16.13 7.51
CA ASP A 138 15.89 -15.68 8.65
C ASP A 138 16.50 -14.29 8.40
N ASN A 139 17.02 -14.04 7.20
CA ASN A 139 17.51 -12.71 6.82
C ASN A 139 16.38 -11.67 6.81
N THR A 140 15.19 -12.05 6.36
CA THR A 140 14.01 -11.16 6.41
C THR A 140 13.65 -10.80 7.85
N LEU A 141 13.67 -11.78 8.78
CA LEU A 141 13.40 -11.48 10.19
C LEU A 141 14.47 -10.57 10.80
N LYS A 142 15.75 -10.76 10.44
CA LYS A 142 16.84 -9.85 10.84
C LYS A 142 16.64 -8.43 10.31
N GLU A 143 16.25 -8.28 9.05
CA GLU A 143 15.94 -6.98 8.44
C GLU A 143 14.71 -6.29 9.07
N LEU A 144 13.80 -7.07 9.64
CA LEU A 144 12.62 -6.56 10.34
C LEU A 144 12.89 -6.26 11.82
N GLU A 145 13.98 -6.75 12.40
CA GLU A 145 14.36 -6.53 13.79
C GLU A 145 14.54 -5.03 14.09
N GLY A 146 14.00 -4.58 15.22
CA GLY A 146 14.05 -3.17 15.63
C GLY A 146 13.07 -2.23 14.92
N ARG A 147 12.34 -2.69 13.90
CA ARG A 147 11.27 -1.90 13.25
C ARG A 147 9.98 -1.91 14.06
N ASP A 148 9.00 -1.10 13.66
CA ASP A 148 7.70 -1.04 14.35
C ASP A 148 7.03 -2.42 14.40
N PRO A 149 6.60 -2.91 15.58
CA PRO A 149 5.96 -4.22 15.73
C PRO A 149 4.79 -4.46 14.77
N ASP A 150 3.94 -3.45 14.58
CA ASP A 150 2.81 -3.54 13.65
C ASP A 150 3.26 -3.72 12.20
N TYR A 151 4.38 -3.08 11.81
CA TYR A 151 4.95 -3.25 10.48
C TYR A 151 5.57 -4.63 10.31
N GLN A 152 6.31 -5.13 11.30
CA GLN A 152 6.87 -6.48 11.27
C GLN A 152 5.77 -7.52 11.04
N LYS A 153 4.68 -7.45 11.83
CA LYS A 153 3.51 -8.33 11.69
C LYS A 153 2.86 -8.22 10.31
N LEU A 154 2.68 -7.00 9.80
CA LEU A 154 2.11 -6.77 8.46
C LEU A 154 3.00 -7.34 7.35
N ALA A 155 4.30 -7.09 7.41
CA ALA A 155 5.28 -7.55 6.43
C ALA A 155 5.32 -9.08 6.37
N VAL A 156 5.42 -9.73 7.54
CA VAL A 156 5.45 -11.20 7.67
C VAL A 156 4.14 -11.82 7.16
N LYS A 157 2.98 -11.30 7.56
CA LYS A 157 1.68 -11.77 7.02
C LYS A 157 1.60 -11.62 5.50
N GLY A 158 2.09 -10.50 4.96
CA GLY A 158 2.16 -10.27 3.52
C GLY A 158 3.06 -11.26 2.79
N LEU A 159 4.20 -11.63 3.39
CA LEU A 159 5.12 -12.65 2.87
C LEU A 159 4.48 -14.04 2.90
N ILE A 160 3.88 -14.46 4.01
CA ILE A 160 3.14 -15.74 4.10
C ILE A 160 2.04 -15.81 3.02
N GLY A 161 1.27 -14.73 2.84
CA GLY A 161 0.24 -14.68 1.80
C GLY A 161 0.79 -14.76 0.37
N ARG A 162 1.99 -14.23 0.11
CA ARG A 162 2.69 -14.41 -1.18
C ARG A 162 3.24 -15.83 -1.32
N ALA A 163 3.86 -16.37 -0.27
CA ALA A 163 4.40 -17.72 -0.22
C ALA A 163 3.30 -18.77 -0.49
N LYS A 164 2.15 -18.66 0.17
CA LYS A 164 0.98 -19.52 -0.08
C LYS A 164 0.51 -19.47 -1.53
N ARG A 165 0.52 -18.30 -2.17
CA ARG A 165 0.20 -18.18 -3.60
C ARG A 165 1.24 -18.89 -4.47
N VAL A 166 2.53 -18.72 -4.18
CA VAL A 166 3.61 -19.40 -4.93
C VAL A 166 3.52 -20.92 -4.78
N LEU A 167 3.16 -21.43 -3.61
CA LEU A 167 2.93 -22.86 -3.38
C LEU A 167 1.85 -23.45 -4.30
N THR A 168 0.81 -22.68 -4.65
CA THR A 168 -0.25 -23.16 -5.55
C THR A 168 0.19 -23.30 -7.01
N CYS A 169 1.23 -22.56 -7.42
CA CYS A 169 1.70 -22.51 -8.80
C CYS A 169 3.01 -23.28 -9.03
N THR A 170 3.71 -23.68 -7.97
CA THR A 170 5.02 -24.35 -8.04
C THR A 170 4.84 -25.87 -8.07
N ARG A 171 5.55 -26.54 -8.99
CA ARG A 171 5.53 -28.01 -9.15
C ARG A 171 6.83 -28.68 -8.71
N ASP A 172 7.84 -27.89 -8.36
CA ASP A 172 9.17 -28.31 -7.95
C ASP A 172 9.18 -28.64 -6.45
N GLU A 173 9.39 -29.91 -6.11
CA GLU A 173 9.32 -30.42 -4.73
C GLU A 173 10.33 -29.76 -3.79
N THR A 174 11.55 -29.50 -4.26
CA THR A 174 12.60 -28.85 -3.46
C THR A 174 12.19 -27.43 -3.11
N LYS A 175 11.66 -26.67 -4.07
CA LYS A 175 11.14 -25.32 -3.81
C LYS A 175 9.93 -25.33 -2.88
N LEU A 176 9.05 -26.32 -3.02
CA LEU A 176 7.90 -26.47 -2.13
C LEU A 176 8.33 -26.73 -0.69
N SER A 177 9.35 -27.56 -0.45
CA SER A 177 9.91 -27.78 0.89
C SER A 177 10.50 -26.48 1.46
N ASN A 178 11.36 -25.81 0.70
CA ASN A 178 12.02 -24.57 1.13
C ASN A 178 11.02 -23.46 1.50
N ILE A 179 9.97 -23.29 0.70
CA ILE A 179 8.92 -22.30 0.98
C ILE A 179 8.07 -22.71 2.20
N LYS A 180 7.80 -24.01 2.40
CA LYS A 180 7.09 -24.48 3.59
C LYS A 180 7.90 -24.23 4.86
N GLU A 181 9.21 -24.49 4.83
CA GLU A 181 10.11 -24.20 5.94
C GLU A 181 10.16 -22.69 6.25
N ALA A 182 10.27 -21.85 5.21
CA ALA A 182 10.20 -20.39 5.36
C ALA A 182 8.87 -19.93 5.98
N ILE A 183 7.74 -20.51 5.57
CA ILE A 183 6.43 -20.24 6.18
C ILE A 183 6.42 -20.65 7.65
N SER A 184 6.95 -21.83 8.00
CA SER A 184 7.01 -22.28 9.39
C SER A 184 7.84 -21.35 10.28
N ILE A 185 8.93 -20.76 9.78
CA ILE A 185 9.69 -19.73 10.51
C ILE A 185 8.82 -18.49 10.75
N PHE A 186 8.11 -18.03 9.73
CA PHE A 186 7.23 -16.88 9.85
C PHE A 186 6.01 -17.11 10.76
N ASP A 187 5.41 -18.30 10.72
CA ASP A 187 4.30 -18.66 11.60
C ASP A 187 4.79 -18.70 13.06
N LYS A 188 5.95 -19.31 13.35
CA LYS A 188 6.56 -19.25 14.69
C LYS A 188 6.80 -17.83 15.16
N PHE A 189 7.36 -16.97 14.30
CA PHE A 189 7.55 -15.57 14.62
C PHE A 189 6.22 -14.86 14.95
N LEU A 190 5.14 -15.15 14.21
CA LEU A 190 3.82 -14.58 14.50
C LEU A 190 3.21 -15.11 15.81
N ASP A 191 3.43 -16.38 16.13
CA ASP A 191 2.99 -16.99 17.39
C ASP A 191 3.75 -16.36 18.58
N ASP A 192 5.07 -16.20 18.46
CA ASP A 192 5.90 -15.52 19.44
C ASP A 192 5.48 -14.04 19.58
N PHE A 193 5.17 -13.38 18.45
CA PHE A 193 4.70 -12.00 18.42
C PHE A 193 3.42 -11.80 19.25
N ASP A 194 2.45 -12.71 19.09
CA ASP A 194 1.18 -12.63 19.80
C ASP A 194 1.33 -13.06 21.28
N THR A 195 2.17 -14.06 21.56
CA THR A 195 2.47 -14.56 22.92
C THR A 195 3.22 -13.53 23.76
N MET A 196 4.21 -12.84 23.18
CA MET A 196 4.98 -11.78 23.85
C MET A 196 4.27 -10.42 23.85
N HIS A 197 3.06 -10.34 23.28
CA HIS A 197 2.29 -9.12 23.13
C HIS A 197 3.08 -7.94 22.52
N LEU A 198 3.92 -8.25 21.53
CA LEU A 198 4.82 -7.29 20.88
C LEU A 198 4.08 -6.12 20.23
N SER A 199 2.81 -6.28 19.85
CA SER A 199 1.94 -5.20 19.39
C SER A 199 1.80 -4.04 20.38
N LYS A 200 1.82 -4.32 21.70
CA LYS A 200 1.72 -3.29 22.73
C LYS A 200 2.97 -2.42 22.83
N GLN A 201 4.09 -2.87 22.27
CA GLN A 201 5.35 -2.13 22.25
C GLN A 201 5.44 -1.16 21.05
N ASN A 202 4.37 -1.06 20.25
CA ASN A 202 4.37 -0.16 19.10
C ASN A 202 4.50 1.31 19.52
N ASN A 203 5.34 2.06 18.80
CA ASN A 203 5.65 3.47 19.10
C ASN A 203 5.01 4.38 18.04
N PRO A 204 3.72 4.76 18.18
CA PRO A 204 3.04 5.58 17.19
C PRO A 204 3.76 6.91 16.95
N TYR A 205 3.73 7.37 15.71
CA TYR A 205 4.33 8.63 15.30
C TYR A 205 3.41 9.82 15.58
N ILE A 206 4.02 10.89 16.03
CA ILE A 206 3.39 12.20 16.16
C ILE A 206 3.53 12.97 14.83
N SER A 207 2.60 13.89 14.57
CA SER A 207 2.61 14.71 13.36
C SER A 207 3.85 15.62 13.34
N LEU A 208 4.45 15.79 12.16
CA LEU A 208 5.63 16.67 11.97
C LEU A 208 5.43 18.10 12.51
N PRO A 209 4.25 18.75 12.34
CA PRO A 209 4.00 20.06 12.94
C PRO A 209 4.21 20.11 14.46
N ILE A 210 3.76 19.08 15.19
CA ILE A 210 3.94 19.04 16.64
C ILE A 210 5.43 18.88 16.98
N VAL A 211 6.15 18.02 16.26
CA VAL A 211 7.59 17.81 16.46
C VAL A 211 8.37 19.11 16.27
N ARG A 212 8.01 19.93 15.27
CA ARG A 212 8.61 21.26 15.04
C ARG A 212 8.30 22.24 16.16
N THR A 213 7.08 22.25 16.68
CA THR A 213 6.74 23.06 17.85
C THR A 213 7.60 22.63 19.04
N CYS A 214 7.77 21.33 19.27
CA CYS A 214 8.65 20.83 20.33
C CYS A 214 10.13 21.17 20.10
N GLU A 215 10.60 21.16 18.86
CA GLU A 215 11.95 21.60 18.48
C GLU A 215 12.19 23.07 18.88
N THR A 216 11.20 23.95 18.74
CA THR A 216 11.33 25.36 19.18
C THR A 216 11.27 25.56 20.70
N MET A 217 10.76 24.57 21.43
CA MET A 217 10.59 24.62 22.89
C MET A 217 11.73 23.93 23.65
N ALA A 218 12.54 23.11 22.96
CA ALA A 218 13.63 22.36 23.58
C ALA A 218 14.93 23.18 23.56
N ASP A 219 15.53 23.35 24.74
CA ASP A 219 16.80 24.07 24.89
C ASP A 219 18.00 23.21 24.47
N ASP A 220 17.96 21.90 24.73
CA ASP A 220 19.02 20.95 24.42
C ASP A 220 18.55 19.89 23.39
N ILE A 221 18.99 20.05 22.14
CA ILE A 221 18.70 19.10 21.06
C ILE A 221 19.98 18.47 20.58
N THR A 222 20.05 17.13 20.67
CA THR A 222 21.18 16.35 20.17
C THR A 222 21.28 16.41 18.65
N ASP A 223 22.49 16.30 18.11
CA ASP A 223 22.70 16.30 16.65
C ASP A 223 21.97 15.15 15.95
N GLN A 224 21.77 14.04 16.65
CA GLN A 224 21.01 12.89 16.15
C GLN A 224 19.51 13.20 16.06
N GLN A 225 18.93 13.88 17.06
CA GLN A 225 17.54 14.35 17.00
C GLN A 225 17.34 15.37 15.86
N LYS A 226 18.27 16.32 15.68
CA LYS A 226 18.22 17.26 14.54
C LYS A 226 18.26 16.53 13.20
N SER A 227 19.13 15.54 13.08
CA SER A 227 19.25 14.71 11.87
C SER A 227 17.97 13.90 11.61
N PHE A 228 17.34 13.37 12.66
CA PHE A 228 16.04 12.69 12.56
C PHE A 228 14.93 13.65 12.11
N ILE A 229 14.82 14.85 12.71
CA ILE A 229 13.81 15.85 12.35
C ILE A 229 14.00 16.32 10.90
N ALA A 230 15.24 16.48 10.45
CA ALA A 230 15.57 16.79 9.06
C ALA A 230 15.13 15.65 8.12
N ALA A 231 15.40 14.39 8.48
CA ALA A 231 14.94 13.23 7.72
C ALA A 231 13.41 13.15 7.68
N TYR A 232 12.73 13.38 8.81
CA TYR A 232 11.27 13.36 8.90
C TYR A 232 10.63 14.51 8.09
N THR A 233 11.29 15.67 8.07
CA THR A 233 10.93 16.80 7.21
C THR A 233 11.12 16.46 5.73
N SER A 234 12.20 15.77 5.36
CA SER A 234 12.46 15.39 3.97
C SER A 234 11.37 14.48 3.38
N VAL A 235 10.77 13.63 4.22
CA VAL A 235 9.65 12.76 3.85
C VAL A 235 8.28 13.38 4.11
N ARG A 236 8.23 14.69 4.42
CA ARG A 236 7.00 15.46 4.65
C ARG A 236 6.10 14.90 5.77
N GLY A 237 6.71 14.31 6.81
CA GLY A 237 5.96 13.69 7.90
C GLY A 237 5.39 12.29 7.58
N GLU A 238 5.66 11.73 6.39
CA GLU A 238 5.25 10.37 6.06
C GLU A 238 6.18 9.33 6.71
N TYR A 239 5.89 8.98 7.96
CA TYR A 239 6.72 8.08 8.78
C TYR A 239 7.05 6.73 8.11
N LYS A 240 6.15 6.20 7.26
CA LYS A 240 6.38 4.94 6.55
C LYS A 240 7.60 4.99 5.62
N ARG A 241 7.94 6.18 5.11
CA ARG A 241 9.11 6.37 4.23
C ARG A 241 10.41 6.40 4.99
N LEU A 242 10.40 6.63 6.31
CA LEU A 242 11.61 6.53 7.14
C LEU A 242 12.21 5.12 7.12
N ARG A 243 11.44 4.12 6.71
CA ARG A 243 11.87 2.73 6.53
C ARG A 243 12.91 2.52 5.43
N THR A 244 13.11 3.51 4.56
CA THR A 244 14.07 3.46 3.45
C THR A 244 15.09 4.60 3.47
N VAL A 245 14.92 5.55 4.38
CA VAL A 245 15.89 6.64 4.58
C VAL A 245 16.92 6.18 5.59
N HIS A 246 18.18 6.09 5.14
CA HIS A 246 19.30 5.67 5.95
C HIS A 246 19.88 6.83 6.75
N GLU A 247 20.39 6.53 7.95
CA GLU A 247 21.24 7.41 8.73
C GLU A 247 22.60 7.55 8.04
N THR A 248 23.19 8.75 8.12
CA THR A 248 24.46 9.10 7.48
C THR A 248 25.66 8.37 8.06
N GLN A 249 25.59 7.87 9.30
CA GLN A 249 26.72 7.28 10.02
C GLN A 249 26.58 5.77 10.28
N GLY A 250 25.36 5.25 10.46
CA GLY A 250 25.15 3.89 10.94
C GLY A 250 24.70 2.86 9.89
N GLY A 251 24.38 3.29 8.66
CA GLY A 251 23.85 2.40 7.62
C GLY A 251 22.49 1.76 7.95
N LYS A 252 21.86 2.13 9.07
CA LYS A 252 20.51 1.72 9.48
C LYS A 252 19.49 2.75 9.04
N THR A 253 18.22 2.35 8.95
CA THR A 253 17.13 3.26 8.60
C THR A 253 16.60 4.01 9.82
N TRP A 254 16.06 5.21 9.61
CA TRP A 254 15.65 6.11 10.70
C TRP A 254 14.56 5.53 11.60
N ASP A 255 13.69 4.64 11.09
CA ASP A 255 12.69 3.94 11.90
C ASP A 255 13.35 3.03 12.96
N VAL A 256 14.43 2.33 12.61
CA VAL A 256 15.19 1.46 13.52
C VAL A 256 15.96 2.29 14.55
N VAL A 257 16.65 3.34 14.09
CA VAL A 257 17.43 4.25 14.96
C VAL A 257 16.51 4.90 16.00
N ARG A 258 15.37 5.42 15.56
CA ARG A 258 14.35 5.99 16.44
C ARG A 258 13.88 4.99 17.49
N ASN A 259 13.52 3.76 17.09
CA ASN A 259 12.99 2.78 18.03
C ASN A 259 14.04 2.31 19.04
N ALA A 260 15.31 2.23 18.66
CA ALA A 260 16.40 1.96 19.59
C ALA A 260 16.55 3.09 20.62
N ALA A 261 16.58 4.36 20.17
CA ALA A 261 16.67 5.52 21.06
C ALA A 261 15.45 5.62 22.00
N LEU A 262 14.24 5.36 21.48
CA LEU A 262 13.02 5.36 22.28
C LEU A 262 12.99 4.25 23.34
N LYS A 263 13.62 3.09 23.07
CA LYS A 263 13.72 2.03 24.08
C LYS A 263 14.49 2.51 25.30
N GLU A 264 15.65 3.14 25.10
CA GLU A 264 16.44 3.69 26.20
C GLU A 264 15.72 4.84 26.92
N LEU A 265 15.07 5.74 26.19
CA LEU A 265 14.34 6.85 26.80
C LEU A 265 13.13 6.39 27.61
N LYS A 266 12.41 5.37 27.14
CA LYS A 266 11.26 4.79 27.87
C LYS A 266 11.70 4.08 29.15
N GLU A 267 12.88 3.48 29.16
CA GLU A 267 13.45 2.88 30.37
C GLU A 267 13.94 3.95 31.36
N LYS A 268 14.57 5.03 30.86
CA LYS A 268 15.04 6.15 31.70
C LYS A 268 13.89 6.95 32.33
N HIS A 269 12.83 7.20 31.57
CA HIS A 269 11.73 8.08 31.97
C HIS A 269 10.44 7.33 32.32
N ALA A 270 10.53 6.04 32.71
CA ALA A 270 9.38 5.17 32.96
C ALA A 270 8.40 5.74 34.02
N ASP A 271 8.93 6.39 35.06
CA ASP A 271 8.17 6.96 36.17
C ASP A 271 8.08 8.50 36.14
N ALA A 272 8.60 9.13 35.08
CA ALA A 272 8.62 10.58 34.98
C ALA A 272 7.21 11.14 34.69
N LYS A 273 6.87 12.25 35.36
CA LYS A 273 5.67 13.00 35.01
C LYS A 273 5.89 13.69 33.67
N LEU A 274 5.07 13.39 32.68
CA LEU A 274 5.23 13.87 31.30
C LEU A 274 4.72 15.29 31.07
N PHE A 275 3.87 15.79 31.95
CA PHE A 275 3.31 17.14 31.90
C PHE A 275 3.40 17.80 33.27
N ASN A 276 3.70 19.09 33.28
CA ASN A 276 3.66 19.90 34.49
C ASN A 276 2.22 20.33 34.84
N ASP A 277 2.06 21.01 35.97
CA ASP A 277 0.74 21.51 36.43
C ASP A 277 0.15 22.61 35.52
N LYS A 278 0.92 23.10 34.55
CA LYS A 278 0.49 24.07 33.53
C LYS A 278 0.17 23.42 32.18
N ASP A 279 0.09 22.09 32.14
CA ASP A 279 -0.16 21.31 30.92
C ASP A 279 0.94 21.45 29.83
N GLU A 280 2.14 21.90 30.21
CA GLU A 280 3.31 21.95 29.32
C GLU A 280 4.12 20.64 29.44
N PRO A 281 4.70 20.15 28.33
CA PRO A 281 5.56 18.96 28.36
C PRO A 281 6.81 19.23 29.21
N THR A 282 7.19 18.28 30.06
CA THR A 282 8.45 18.38 30.82
C THR A 282 9.66 18.16 29.90
N ALA A 283 10.87 18.43 30.40
CA ALA A 283 12.10 18.20 29.63
C ALA A 283 12.22 16.74 29.16
N GLU A 284 11.87 15.78 30.03
CA GLU A 284 11.87 14.34 29.73
C GLU A 284 10.86 13.99 28.63
N HIS A 285 9.70 14.65 28.63
CA HIS A 285 8.70 14.45 27.58
C HIS A 285 9.12 15.12 26.27
N LEU A 286 9.73 16.30 26.32
CA LEU A 286 10.29 16.98 25.15
C LEU A 286 11.33 16.10 24.44
N GLU A 287 12.21 15.41 25.18
CA GLU A 287 13.17 14.47 24.60
C GLU A 287 12.48 13.36 23.78
N MET A 288 11.38 12.79 24.28
CA MET A 288 10.59 11.79 23.54
C MET A 288 9.84 12.40 22.34
N LEU A 289 9.33 13.62 22.50
CA LEU A 289 8.59 14.34 21.45
C LEU A 289 9.48 14.71 20.27
N LEU A 290 10.76 15.01 20.50
CA LEU A 290 11.76 15.24 19.44
C LEU A 290 11.97 13.98 18.57
N TRP A 291 11.78 12.79 19.14
CA TRP A 291 11.72 11.51 18.42
C TRP A 291 10.33 11.19 17.84
N ALA A 292 9.43 12.18 17.77
CA ALA A 292 8.06 12.03 17.31
C ALA A 292 7.26 10.95 18.07
N TYR A 293 7.49 10.79 19.37
CA TYR A 293 6.80 9.80 20.20
C TYR A 293 6.28 10.41 21.51
N SER A 294 5.13 9.91 21.96
CA SER A 294 4.61 10.18 23.30
C SER A 294 3.70 9.05 23.73
N PRO A 295 3.80 8.57 24.98
CA PRO A 295 2.82 7.68 25.60
C PRO A 295 1.39 8.28 25.60
N GLU A 296 1.29 9.60 25.71
CA GLU A 296 0.02 10.35 25.76
C GLU A 296 -0.25 11.14 24.47
N ALA A 297 -0.06 10.50 23.30
CA ALA A 297 -0.18 11.16 22.00
C ALA A 297 -1.53 11.91 21.78
N ALA A 298 -2.62 11.45 22.39
CA ALA A 298 -3.92 12.13 22.32
C ALA A 298 -3.95 13.45 23.11
N ARG A 299 -3.23 13.52 24.24
CA ARG A 299 -3.12 14.73 25.06
C ARG A 299 -2.17 15.73 24.42
N VAL A 300 -1.06 15.26 23.88
CA VAL A 300 -0.11 16.07 23.10
C VAL A 300 -0.79 16.80 21.94
N LYS A 301 -1.64 16.09 21.17
CA LYS A 301 -2.40 16.69 20.05
C LYS A 301 -3.39 17.78 20.48
N LYS A 302 -3.81 17.80 21.74
CA LYS A 302 -4.75 18.81 22.28
C LYS A 302 -4.02 20.01 22.89
N LEU A 303 -2.89 19.76 23.56
CA LEU A 303 -2.18 20.75 24.34
C LEU A 303 -1.11 21.50 23.52
N ILE A 304 -0.45 20.82 22.59
CA ILE A 304 0.62 21.43 21.80
C ILE A 304 0.05 22.01 20.52
N PRO A 305 0.22 23.32 20.27
CA PRO A 305 -0.23 23.93 19.02
C PRO A 305 0.59 23.37 17.85
N GLU A 306 -0.11 22.90 16.81
CA GLU A 306 0.55 22.49 15.57
C GLU A 306 1.11 23.75 14.87
N THR A 307 2.41 23.76 14.56
CA THR A 307 2.97 24.84 13.75
C THR A 307 2.27 24.82 12.40
N LYS A 308 1.62 25.93 12.00
CA LYS A 308 1.08 26.07 10.64
C LYS A 308 2.24 26.14 9.66
N ALA A 309 2.71 24.98 9.21
CA ALA A 309 3.57 24.90 8.04
C ALA A 309 2.73 25.43 6.87
N SER A 310 3.21 26.50 6.24
CA SER A 310 2.62 27.18 5.10
C SER A 310 1.95 26.20 4.13
N GLU A 311 0.68 26.49 3.86
CA GLU A 311 -0.15 25.84 2.87
C GLU A 311 0.60 25.69 1.54
N ASP A 312 0.85 24.46 1.14
CA ASP A 312 0.93 24.13 -0.28
C ASP A 312 -0.18 23.12 -0.55
N VAL A 313 -1.10 23.57 -1.39
CA VAL A 313 -2.47 23.11 -1.54
C VAL A 313 -2.54 21.65 -2.00
N ASN A 314 -3.25 20.82 -1.23
CA ASN A 314 -4.17 19.87 -1.85
C ASN A 314 -5.37 19.59 -0.95
N ASP A 315 -6.39 20.39 -1.22
CA ASP A 315 -7.76 20.26 -0.77
C ASP A 315 -8.31 18.87 -1.13
N ARG A 316 -8.45 18.01 -0.13
CA ARG A 316 -9.44 16.93 -0.13
C ARG A 316 -10.30 17.03 1.12
N LYS A 317 -11.13 18.07 1.12
CA LYS A 317 -12.55 18.03 1.50
C LYS A 317 -12.98 16.73 2.20
N ARG A 318 -12.85 16.72 3.54
CA ARG A 318 -13.65 15.88 4.43
C ARG A 318 -15.12 16.24 4.20
N ARG A 319 -15.90 15.32 3.61
CA ARG A 319 -17.36 15.38 3.69
C ARG A 319 -17.79 14.84 5.05
N SER A 320 -18.12 15.74 5.96
CA SER A 320 -18.97 15.48 7.12
C SER A 320 -20.38 16.05 6.84
N SER A 321 -21.39 15.18 6.87
CA SER A 321 -22.83 15.50 7.02
C SER A 321 -23.56 14.18 7.22
N GLY A 322 -24.48 13.95 8.14
CA GLY A 322 -25.12 14.77 9.19
C GLY A 322 -25.53 13.82 10.32
N HIS A 323 -25.49 14.27 11.58
CA HIS A 323 -26.59 14.92 12.31
C HIS A 323 -27.74 13.98 12.68
N ASP A 324 -27.81 13.77 13.99
CA ASP A 324 -28.90 13.33 14.84
C ASP A 324 -30.33 13.41 14.27
N SER A 325 -31.07 12.34 14.51
CA SER A 325 -32.50 12.42 14.81
C SER A 325 -32.82 11.36 15.87
N ASP A 326 -33.03 11.85 17.09
CA ASP A 326 -33.91 11.25 18.09
C ASP A 326 -35.18 10.68 17.41
N ASP A 327 -35.47 9.39 17.61
CA ASP A 327 -36.81 9.01 18.06
C ASP A 327 -36.83 7.59 18.64
N THR A 328 -37.50 7.48 19.78
CA THR A 328 -37.62 6.28 20.61
C THR A 328 -39.01 5.67 20.41
N PRO A 329 -39.17 4.38 20.07
CA PRO A 329 -40.46 3.73 20.24
C PRO A 329 -40.49 2.94 21.56
N SER A 330 -41.23 3.52 22.50
CA SER A 330 -41.63 2.93 23.77
C SER A 330 -42.30 1.57 23.63
N LYS A 331 -41.98 0.69 24.58
CA LYS A 331 -42.73 -0.52 24.93
C LYS A 331 -44.23 -0.24 25.09
N LYS A 332 -45.07 -1.03 24.42
CA LYS A 332 -46.46 -1.28 24.84
C LYS A 332 -46.75 -2.79 24.79
N LYS A 333 -47.23 -3.29 25.93
CA LYS A 333 -47.78 -4.64 26.17
C LYS A 333 -48.98 -4.94 25.25
N LYS A 334 -49.20 -6.24 25.00
CA LYS A 334 -50.44 -6.99 25.29
C LYS A 334 -50.09 -8.48 25.31
N GLU A 335 -50.33 -9.15 26.43
CA GLU A 335 -51.54 -9.96 26.71
C GLU A 335 -51.65 -11.18 25.78
#